data_AF-A0A9E5NJZ7-F1
#
_entry.id   AF-A0A9E5NJZ7-F1
#
_cell.length_a   1.000
_cell.length_b   1.000
_cell.length_c   1.000
_cell.angle_alpha   90.00
_cell.angle_beta   90.00
_cell.angle_gamma   90.00
#
_symmetry.space_group_name_H-M   'P 1'
#
loop_
_entity.id
_entity.type
_entity.pdbx_description
1 polymer ?
#
loop_
_entity_poly.entity_id
_entity_poly.type
_entity_poly.pdbx_seq_one_letter_code
_entity_poly.pdbx_strand_id
1 'polypeptide(L)'
;MRKSLLAVMGVVLLLLIVAGLASVRGAGDTYVVNSTSDTDDDSCDALSATTDCTLREAINEADEDGGDSTIVFNIPITDTGYQVSGVSGTWTISLTSNLPSLTEGGTTISGTTQAAFIGVDLNPLGPEIEITGASMAADSVCFIVESAGNLIHGLVINGCAYSGIVISSGEADGNTVSGSYIGTDASGSSGPGNGRNGILIAGGPNNNTIGGTMPGEGNVISLNGWSGVEVSGSGTDGNVVCGNYIGTDESGTLDLGNSQHGILVSAFAQENRTGPGNLIFGNGADGVRIDGYLTISNTVTENSIYGNDWEGIELVAAGANNDIAAPSIDLATCVSISGTAPANSTVEVFTGPDNQGKTYLATCSADGAGNWSVTGLFALDTYVTATATDAAGNTSEFSIAAIPDACRNVFVPLVTKNYSADPGKD
;
A
#
# COMPACT_ATOMS: atom_id res chain seq x y z
N MET A 1 -80.76 3.00 -13.89
CA MET A 1 -79.43 2.86 -14.51
C MET A 1 -78.46 3.63 -13.63
N ARG A 2 -77.47 3.12 -12.88
CA ARG A 2 -76.76 1.84 -12.66
C ARG A 2 -76.57 1.69 -11.11
N LYS A 3 -77.03 0.64 -10.43
CA LYS A 3 -76.24 -0.50 -9.85
C LYS A 3 -74.84 -0.08 -9.33
N SER A 4 -74.64 0.17 -8.04
CA SER A 4 -74.38 -0.76 -6.90
C SER A 4 -72.90 -1.18 -6.73
N LEU A 5 -72.24 -0.81 -5.64
CA LEU A 5 -71.40 -1.73 -4.85
C LEU A 5 -71.13 -1.20 -3.42
N LEU A 6 -71.24 -2.12 -2.47
CA LEU A 6 -71.14 -2.04 -1.01
C LEU A 6 -69.77 -2.61 -0.59
N ALA A 7 -69.11 -2.07 0.42
CA ALA A 7 -68.07 -2.75 1.24
C ALA A 7 -67.83 -1.90 2.51
N VAL A 8 -68.50 -2.14 3.64
CA VAL A 8 -68.25 -3.15 4.71
C VAL A 8 -66.92 -2.94 5.45
N MET A 9 -67.04 -2.48 6.70
CA MET A 9 -66.05 -2.53 7.78
C MET A 9 -65.54 -3.95 7.99
N GLY A 10 -64.22 -4.10 8.07
CA GLY A 10 -63.56 -5.33 8.54
C GLY A 10 -62.29 -4.98 9.30
N VAL A 11 -62.39 -4.93 10.63
CA VAL A 11 -61.23 -5.00 11.53
C VAL A 11 -60.64 -6.39 11.36
N VAL A 12 -59.42 -6.48 10.82
CA VAL A 12 -58.64 -7.73 10.86
C VAL A 12 -57.65 -7.61 12.01
N LEU A 13 -57.99 -8.29 13.09
CA LEU A 13 -57.08 -8.71 14.15
C LEU A 13 -56.10 -9.71 13.52
N LEU A 14 -54.86 -9.31 13.27
CA LEU A 14 -53.80 -10.26 12.93
C LEU A 14 -53.16 -10.74 14.25
N LEU A 15 -53.30 -12.03 14.52
CA LEU A 15 -52.65 -12.73 15.63
C LEU A 15 -51.13 -12.52 15.56
N LEU A 16 -50.54 -12.26 16.73
CA LEU A 16 -49.14 -12.55 17.02
C LEU A 16 -48.83 -14.02 16.68
N ILE A 17 -48.05 -14.24 15.62
CA ILE A 17 -47.16 -15.39 15.54
C ILE A 17 -45.78 -14.86 15.93
N VAL A 18 -45.44 -14.99 17.21
CA VAL A 18 -44.06 -15.04 17.65
C VAL A 18 -43.61 -16.47 17.41
N ALA A 19 -43.05 -16.72 16.24
CA ALA A 19 -42.27 -17.90 15.92
C ALA A 19 -41.05 -17.38 15.17
N GLY A 20 -39.87 -17.69 15.71
CA GLY A 20 -38.60 -17.07 15.32
C GLY A 20 -38.44 -16.92 13.80
N LEU A 21 -38.33 -15.67 13.36
CA LEU A 21 -37.57 -15.41 12.15
C LEU A 21 -36.11 -15.66 12.52
N ALA A 22 -35.58 -16.82 12.15
CA ALA A 22 -34.19 -16.84 11.77
C ALA A 22 -34.05 -15.83 10.63
N SER A 23 -33.17 -14.85 10.81
CA SER A 23 -32.72 -14.00 9.72
C SER A 23 -32.34 -14.91 8.55
N VAL A 24 -32.93 -14.69 7.38
CA VAL A 24 -32.46 -15.37 6.17
C VAL A 24 -31.18 -14.64 5.80
N ARG A 25 -30.04 -15.12 6.30
CA ARG A 25 -28.69 -14.63 5.90
C ARG A 25 -28.62 -14.57 4.38
N GLY A 26 -28.23 -13.42 3.85
CA GLY A 26 -28.18 -13.17 2.42
C GLY A 26 -26.74 -12.99 1.99
N ALA A 27 -26.23 -13.91 1.17
CA ALA A 27 -24.91 -13.83 0.54
C ALA A 27 -24.42 -12.40 0.23
N GLY A 28 -23.33 -11.97 0.87
CA GLY A 28 -22.70 -10.66 0.68
C GLY A 28 -23.34 -9.55 1.53
N ASP A 29 -23.64 -9.86 2.79
CA ASP A 29 -24.23 -8.93 3.75
C ASP A 29 -23.21 -7.85 4.21
N THR A 30 -23.74 -6.79 4.83
CA THR A 30 -22.93 -5.70 5.41
C THR A 30 -22.96 -5.75 6.93
N TYR A 31 -21.78 -5.88 7.55
CA TYR A 31 -21.59 -5.90 9.00
C TYR A 31 -21.07 -4.55 9.48
N VAL A 32 -21.76 -3.95 10.46
CA VAL A 32 -21.45 -2.62 10.98
C VAL A 32 -20.79 -2.74 12.35
N VAL A 33 -19.47 -2.61 12.38
CA VAL A 33 -18.68 -2.53 13.62
C VAL A 33 -19.06 -1.24 14.35
N ASN A 34 -19.54 -1.37 15.58
CA ASN A 34 -20.04 -0.25 16.38
C ASN A 34 -19.42 -0.16 17.77
N SER A 35 -18.37 -0.93 18.02
CA SER A 35 -17.69 -1.05 19.31
C SER A 35 -16.20 -1.29 19.13
N THR A 36 -15.37 -0.69 19.99
CA THR A 36 -13.92 -0.97 20.00
C THR A 36 -13.53 -2.18 20.83
N SER A 37 -14.51 -2.93 21.37
CA SER A 37 -14.22 -4.17 22.08
C SER A 37 -13.66 -5.25 21.13
N ASP A 38 -12.95 -6.22 21.68
CA ASP A 38 -12.41 -7.39 20.96
C ASP A 38 -13.02 -8.70 21.51
N THR A 39 -14.28 -8.63 21.95
CA THR A 39 -15.03 -9.80 22.43
C THR A 39 -15.51 -10.66 21.27
N ASP A 40 -15.73 -11.93 21.56
CA ASP A 40 -16.35 -12.90 20.65
C ASP A 40 -17.58 -13.45 21.38
N ASP A 41 -18.72 -12.74 21.27
CA ASP A 41 -19.95 -13.05 22.02
C ASP A 41 -21.16 -13.36 21.12
N ASP A 42 -20.89 -13.70 19.85
CA ASP A 42 -21.86 -14.08 18.82
C ASP A 42 -23.00 -13.04 18.67
N SER A 43 -22.67 -11.75 18.84
CA SER A 43 -23.64 -10.67 18.98
C SER A 43 -23.79 -9.79 17.73
N CYS A 44 -22.89 -9.92 16.75
CA CYS A 44 -22.97 -9.18 15.50
C CYS A 44 -24.06 -9.75 14.54
N ASP A 45 -25.01 -8.90 14.13
CA ASP A 45 -26.04 -9.24 13.14
C ASP A 45 -26.04 -8.16 12.04
N ALA A 46 -25.95 -8.58 10.77
CA ALA A 46 -25.98 -7.74 9.57
C ALA A 46 -27.14 -6.72 9.54
N LEU A 47 -28.21 -6.94 10.32
CA LEU A 47 -29.42 -6.11 10.32
C LEU A 47 -29.65 -5.29 11.61
N SER A 48 -28.75 -5.34 12.59
CA SER A 48 -28.92 -4.64 13.87
C SER A 48 -27.75 -3.71 14.20
N ALA A 49 -27.94 -2.41 13.97
CA ALA A 49 -27.09 -1.35 14.53
C ALA A 49 -27.27 -1.17 16.06
N THR A 50 -28.02 -2.05 16.74
CA THR A 50 -28.38 -1.93 18.16
C THR A 50 -27.78 -3.02 19.04
N THR A 51 -27.23 -4.07 18.45
CA THR A 51 -26.43 -5.08 19.15
C THR A 51 -24.97 -4.67 19.06
N ASP A 52 -24.19 -4.94 20.11
CA ASP A 52 -22.75 -4.79 20.08
C ASP A 52 -22.21 -5.60 18.87
N CYS A 53 -21.33 -5.03 18.06
CA CYS A 53 -20.66 -5.75 16.99
C CYS A 53 -19.21 -5.29 16.96
N THR A 54 -18.33 -6.20 17.37
CA THR A 54 -16.88 -6.02 17.30
C THR A 54 -16.36 -6.34 15.91
N LEU A 55 -15.14 -5.88 15.59
CA LEU A 55 -14.48 -6.27 14.33
C LEU A 55 -14.28 -7.79 14.24
N ARG A 56 -13.98 -8.45 15.36
CA ARG A 56 -13.79 -9.90 15.42
C ARG A 56 -15.04 -10.65 14.99
N GLU A 57 -16.19 -10.27 15.52
CA GLU A 57 -17.46 -10.90 15.18
C GLU A 57 -17.89 -10.56 13.76
N ALA A 58 -17.67 -9.33 13.31
CA ALA A 58 -17.94 -8.95 11.92
C ALA A 58 -17.15 -9.82 10.92
N ILE A 59 -15.91 -10.18 11.25
CA ILE A 59 -15.11 -11.10 10.43
C ILE A 59 -15.69 -12.53 10.51
N ASN A 60 -15.98 -13.04 11.72
CA ASN A 60 -16.57 -14.37 11.88
C ASN A 60 -17.88 -14.53 11.08
N GLU A 61 -18.76 -13.53 11.13
CA GLU A 61 -20.00 -13.56 10.36
C GLU A 61 -19.75 -13.43 8.86
N ALA A 62 -18.83 -12.55 8.44
CA ALA A 62 -18.45 -12.43 7.03
C ALA A 62 -17.83 -13.72 6.48
N ASP A 63 -17.16 -14.54 7.30
CA ASP A 63 -16.63 -15.84 6.89
C ASP A 63 -17.71 -16.94 6.76
N GLU A 64 -18.88 -16.74 7.37
CA GLU A 64 -20.01 -17.67 7.34
C GLU A 64 -21.12 -17.31 6.34
N ASP A 65 -21.10 -16.08 5.80
CA ASP A 65 -22.22 -15.51 5.04
C ASP A 65 -22.34 -16.04 3.62
N GLY A 66 -21.19 -16.31 2.99
CA GLY A 66 -21.05 -16.79 1.63
C GLY A 66 -21.38 -15.73 0.59
N GLY A 67 -20.44 -14.90 0.18
CA GLY A 67 -20.60 -13.89 -0.87
C GLY A 67 -19.47 -12.86 -0.81
N ASP A 68 -19.66 -11.69 -1.45
CA ASP A 68 -18.72 -10.58 -1.26
C ASP A 68 -19.18 -9.75 -0.06
N SER A 69 -18.77 -10.15 1.14
CA SER A 69 -19.17 -9.53 2.41
C SER A 69 -18.52 -8.15 2.61
N THR A 70 -19.22 -7.22 3.27
CA THR A 70 -18.68 -5.87 3.56
C THR A 70 -18.69 -5.56 5.06
N ILE A 71 -17.54 -5.21 5.61
CA ILE A 71 -17.37 -4.76 6.99
C ILE A 71 -17.10 -3.24 7.00
N VAL A 72 -17.97 -2.51 7.68
CA VAL A 72 -17.91 -1.05 7.82
C VAL A 72 -17.88 -0.64 9.29
N PHE A 73 -17.39 0.57 9.59
CA PHE A 73 -17.24 1.09 10.93
C PHE A 73 -18.16 2.28 11.16
N ASN A 74 -18.93 2.22 12.25
CA ASN A 74 -19.76 3.31 12.75
C ASN A 74 -19.75 3.29 14.28
N ILE A 75 -18.55 3.48 14.84
CA ILE A 75 -18.33 3.44 16.29
C ILE A 75 -18.66 4.83 16.88
N PRO A 76 -19.48 4.94 17.93
CA PRO A 76 -19.86 6.24 18.48
C PRO A 76 -18.67 6.92 19.18
N ILE A 77 -18.64 8.26 19.19
CA ILE A 77 -17.65 9.04 19.96
C ILE A 77 -17.77 8.85 21.48
N THR A 78 -18.84 8.21 21.95
CA THR A 78 -19.04 7.84 23.36
C THR A 78 -18.43 6.48 23.71
N ASP A 79 -17.94 5.74 22.71
CA ASP A 79 -17.23 4.48 22.91
C ASP A 79 -15.94 4.73 23.73
N THR A 80 -15.61 3.79 24.59
CA THR A 80 -14.43 3.89 25.48
C THR A 80 -13.09 3.92 24.73
N GLY A 81 -13.01 3.34 23.54
CA GLY A 81 -11.84 3.37 22.68
C GLY A 81 -11.71 4.64 21.84
N TYR A 82 -12.70 5.55 21.86
CA TYR A 82 -12.55 6.86 21.23
C TYR A 82 -11.62 7.76 22.03
N GLN A 83 -10.53 8.21 21.42
CA GLN A 83 -9.54 9.09 22.03
C GLN A 83 -9.27 10.30 21.13
N VAL A 84 -8.89 11.42 21.74
CA VAL A 84 -8.49 12.64 21.02
C VAL A 84 -7.06 12.99 21.39
N SER A 85 -6.19 13.07 20.39
CA SER A 85 -4.80 13.52 20.51
C SER A 85 -4.56 14.70 19.58
N GLY A 86 -4.39 15.89 20.16
CA GLY A 86 -4.22 17.11 19.38
C GLY A 86 -5.47 17.46 18.57
N VAL A 87 -5.36 17.39 17.24
CA VAL A 87 -6.47 17.64 16.30
C VAL A 87 -7.15 16.36 15.80
N SER A 88 -6.60 15.19 16.16
CA SER A 88 -7.01 13.89 15.66
C SER A 88 -7.85 13.13 16.70
N GLY A 89 -9.02 12.65 16.28
CA GLY A 89 -9.87 11.74 17.02
C GLY A 89 -9.84 10.35 16.37
N THR A 90 -9.58 9.33 17.16
CA THR A 90 -9.37 7.95 16.69
C THR A 90 -10.13 6.95 17.56
N TRP A 91 -10.46 5.80 16.98
CA TRP A 91 -11.03 4.65 17.70
C TRP A 91 -10.03 3.53 17.71
N THR A 92 -9.52 3.20 18.91
CA THR A 92 -8.50 2.15 19.06
C THR A 92 -9.15 0.84 19.52
N ILE A 93 -9.13 -0.17 18.66
CA ILE A 93 -9.48 -1.56 18.95
C ILE A 93 -8.20 -2.29 19.41
N SER A 94 -8.15 -2.66 20.68
CA SER A 94 -7.00 -3.35 21.27
C SER A 94 -7.21 -4.86 21.23
N LEU A 95 -6.42 -5.55 20.40
CA LEU A 95 -6.54 -7.00 20.23
C LEU A 95 -5.92 -7.76 21.41
N THR A 96 -6.59 -8.85 21.81
CA THR A 96 -6.12 -9.79 22.84
C THR A 96 -5.61 -11.12 22.25
N SER A 97 -5.97 -11.39 21.00
CA SER A 97 -5.52 -12.53 20.18
C SER A 97 -5.60 -12.14 18.70
N ASN A 98 -5.02 -12.94 17.81
CA ASN A 98 -5.17 -12.72 16.36
C ASN A 98 -6.65 -12.57 16.01
N LEU A 99 -7.00 -11.66 15.10
CA LEU A 99 -8.34 -11.66 14.51
C LEU A 99 -8.58 -13.01 13.80
N PRO A 100 -9.85 -13.41 13.61
CA PRO A 100 -10.16 -14.55 12.74
C PRO A 100 -9.55 -14.32 11.35
N SER A 101 -9.04 -15.38 10.72
CA SER A 101 -8.50 -15.30 9.36
C SER A 101 -9.62 -14.99 8.38
N LEU A 102 -9.38 -14.17 7.36
CA LEU A 102 -10.30 -14.04 6.23
C LEU A 102 -10.26 -15.34 5.41
N THR A 103 -11.33 -16.13 5.49
CA THR A 103 -11.49 -17.42 4.82
C THR A 103 -12.59 -17.39 3.76
N GLU A 104 -13.49 -16.41 3.83
CA GLU A 104 -14.39 -16.05 2.73
C GLU A 104 -13.71 -15.09 1.76
N GLY A 105 -13.78 -15.38 0.47
CA GLY A 105 -13.23 -14.51 -0.56
C GLY A 105 -14.16 -13.34 -0.88
N GLY A 106 -13.60 -12.20 -1.26
CA GLY A 106 -14.37 -11.00 -1.62
C GLY A 106 -14.72 -10.08 -0.45
N THR A 107 -14.23 -10.37 0.76
CA THR A 107 -14.53 -9.56 1.94
C THR A 107 -13.87 -8.18 1.85
N THR A 108 -14.69 -7.13 1.97
CA THR A 108 -14.22 -5.74 2.03
C THR A 108 -14.26 -5.21 3.46
N ILE A 109 -13.14 -4.76 4.00
CA ILE A 109 -13.02 -4.09 5.30
C ILE A 109 -12.57 -2.65 5.07
N SER A 110 -13.44 -1.68 5.37
CA SER A 110 -13.21 -0.27 5.02
C SER A 110 -13.31 0.66 6.22
N GLY A 111 -12.18 1.06 6.80
CA GLY A 111 -12.14 1.99 7.94
C GLY A 111 -12.58 3.42 7.60
N THR A 112 -12.44 3.84 6.33
CA THR A 112 -12.91 5.16 5.84
C THR A 112 -14.41 5.40 6.01
N THR A 113 -15.18 4.34 6.24
CA THR A 113 -16.61 4.45 6.50
C THR A 113 -16.91 5.16 7.82
N GLN A 114 -16.00 5.14 8.79
CA GLN A 114 -16.14 5.82 10.08
C GLN A 114 -16.39 7.32 9.91
N ALA A 115 -15.54 8.00 9.13
CA ALA A 115 -15.69 9.42 8.81
C ALA A 115 -17.00 9.70 8.06
N ALA A 116 -17.35 8.82 7.11
CA ALA A 116 -18.55 8.96 6.29
C ALA A 116 -19.84 8.87 7.12
N PHE A 117 -19.89 7.97 8.11
CA PHE A 117 -21.05 7.83 9.00
C PHE A 117 -21.19 8.99 9.97
N ILE A 118 -20.09 9.49 10.54
CA ILE A 118 -20.11 10.66 11.44
C ILE A 118 -20.36 11.97 10.65
N GLY A 119 -19.99 12.00 9.37
CA GLY A 119 -20.17 13.15 8.49
C GLY A 119 -19.08 14.22 8.64
N VAL A 120 -17.99 13.90 9.31
CA VAL A 120 -16.79 14.75 9.45
C VAL A 120 -15.57 13.85 9.62
N ASP A 121 -14.49 14.21 8.94
CA ASP A 121 -13.16 13.66 9.18
C ASP A 121 -12.62 14.21 10.50
N LEU A 122 -12.44 13.30 11.46
CA LEU A 122 -11.92 13.61 12.79
C LEU A 122 -10.42 13.34 12.90
N ASN A 123 -9.80 12.71 11.91
CA ASN A 123 -8.36 12.52 11.83
C ASN A 123 -7.82 13.00 10.47
N PRO A 124 -7.59 14.30 10.29
CA PRO A 124 -7.18 14.85 8.99
C PRO A 124 -5.77 14.42 8.53
N LEU A 125 -5.07 13.61 9.32
CA LEU A 125 -3.71 13.11 9.09
C LEU A 125 -3.69 11.62 8.69
N GLY A 126 -4.85 10.95 8.60
CA GLY A 126 -4.89 9.53 8.29
C GLY A 126 -6.18 8.82 8.70
N PRO A 127 -6.16 7.48 8.74
CA PRO A 127 -7.36 6.72 9.08
C PRO A 127 -7.80 6.90 10.55
N GLU A 128 -9.11 6.83 10.82
CA GLU A 128 -9.65 6.98 12.17
C GLU A 128 -9.66 5.69 13.00
N ILE A 129 -9.66 4.54 12.34
CA ILE A 129 -9.76 3.23 12.99
C ILE A 129 -8.36 2.65 13.19
N GLU A 130 -7.96 2.50 14.44
CA GLU A 130 -6.70 1.88 14.83
C GLU A 130 -6.93 0.48 15.41
N ILE A 131 -6.31 -0.51 14.79
CA ILE A 131 -6.25 -1.89 15.24
C ILE A 131 -4.85 -2.12 15.81
N THR A 132 -4.76 -2.31 17.12
CA THR A 132 -3.46 -2.48 17.79
C THR A 132 -3.30 -3.85 18.43
N GLY A 133 -2.19 -4.51 18.11
CA GLY A 133 -1.80 -5.80 18.64
C GLY A 133 -1.00 -5.75 19.94
N ALA A 134 -0.82 -4.58 20.56
CA ALA A 134 0.14 -4.35 21.63
C ALA A 134 -0.08 -5.21 22.89
N SER A 135 -1.26 -5.82 23.05
CA SER A 135 -1.63 -6.71 24.16
C SER A 135 -1.65 -8.20 23.79
N MET A 136 -1.32 -8.55 22.55
CA MET A 136 -1.31 -9.93 22.08
C MET A 136 -0.04 -10.68 22.52
N ALA A 137 -0.08 -12.01 22.40
CA ALA A 137 1.06 -12.86 22.69
C ALA A 137 2.21 -12.65 21.67
N ALA A 138 3.39 -13.20 21.99
CA ALA A 138 4.49 -13.27 21.03
C ALA A 138 4.05 -14.02 19.76
N ASP A 139 4.62 -13.63 18.62
CA ASP A 139 4.33 -14.18 17.29
C ASP A 139 2.89 -13.95 16.76
N SER A 140 2.07 -13.14 17.44
CA SER A 140 0.73 -12.77 16.98
C SER A 140 0.73 -11.83 15.78
N VAL A 141 -0.24 -12.04 14.89
CA VAL A 141 -0.50 -11.26 13.67
C VAL A 141 -1.86 -10.60 13.82
N CYS A 142 -2.01 -9.35 13.38
CA CYS A 142 -3.30 -8.66 13.47
C CYS A 142 -4.30 -9.16 12.42
N PHE A 143 -3.91 -9.22 11.15
CA PHE A 143 -4.75 -9.76 10.05
C PHE A 143 -4.08 -10.93 9.34
N ILE A 144 -4.83 -12.01 9.12
CA ILE A 144 -4.43 -13.14 8.29
C ILE A 144 -5.45 -13.25 7.16
N VAL A 145 -4.99 -13.27 5.91
CA VAL A 145 -5.82 -13.39 4.71
C VAL A 145 -5.50 -14.73 4.06
N GLU A 146 -6.49 -15.63 4.01
CA GLU A 146 -6.33 -16.99 3.48
C GLU A 146 -7.20 -17.27 2.24
N SER A 147 -8.04 -16.32 1.86
CA SER A 147 -8.96 -16.36 0.72
C SER A 147 -8.68 -15.27 -0.32
N ALA A 148 -9.31 -15.39 -1.49
CA ALA A 148 -9.07 -14.51 -2.62
C ALA A 148 -9.93 -13.22 -2.58
N GLY A 149 -9.44 -12.15 -3.23
CA GLY A 149 -10.26 -11.00 -3.61
C GLY A 149 -10.69 -10.08 -2.46
N ASN A 150 -10.07 -10.17 -1.28
CA ASN A 150 -10.38 -9.31 -0.15
C ASN A 150 -9.79 -7.90 -0.32
N LEU A 151 -10.43 -6.92 0.29
CA LEU A 151 -9.96 -5.54 0.39
C LEU A 151 -9.82 -5.14 1.85
N ILE A 152 -8.61 -4.77 2.26
CA ILE A 152 -8.35 -4.12 3.56
C ILE A 152 -7.95 -2.68 3.27
N HIS A 153 -8.78 -1.72 3.69
CA HIS A 153 -8.60 -0.32 3.31
C HIS A 153 -8.86 0.68 4.44
N GLY A 154 -7.99 1.69 4.54
CA GLY A 154 -8.21 2.83 5.44
C GLY A 154 -8.18 2.44 6.90
N LEU A 155 -7.21 1.62 7.32
CA LEU A 155 -7.00 1.23 8.72
C LEU A 155 -5.61 1.63 9.18
N VAL A 156 -5.47 1.86 10.49
CA VAL A 156 -4.16 1.87 11.16
C VAL A 156 -3.95 0.49 11.78
N ILE A 157 -2.83 -0.18 11.50
CA ILE A 157 -2.51 -1.54 11.96
C ILE A 157 -1.10 -1.54 12.54
N ASN A 158 -0.99 -1.68 13.87
CA ASN A 158 0.28 -1.58 14.55
C ASN A 158 0.36 -2.48 15.80
N GLY A 159 1.53 -2.54 16.43
CA GLY A 159 1.72 -3.21 17.71
C GLY A 159 1.61 -4.74 17.66
N CYS A 160 1.45 -5.35 16.49
CA CYS A 160 1.38 -6.81 16.36
C CYS A 160 2.78 -7.40 16.63
N ALA A 161 2.88 -8.48 17.39
CA ALA A 161 4.17 -9.05 17.79
C ALA A 161 4.96 -9.69 16.64
N TYR A 162 4.28 -10.07 15.55
CA TYR A 162 4.86 -10.53 14.29
C TYR A 162 4.62 -9.48 13.19
N SER A 163 3.93 -9.84 12.10
CA SER A 163 3.57 -8.90 11.04
C SER A 163 2.23 -8.23 11.29
N GLY A 164 2.03 -7.04 10.72
CA GLY A 164 0.72 -6.37 10.74
C GLY A 164 -0.33 -7.18 9.98
N ILE A 165 -0.03 -7.45 8.72
CA ILE A 165 -0.87 -8.25 7.81
C ILE A 165 -0.06 -9.41 7.25
N VAL A 166 -0.66 -10.60 7.21
CA VAL A 166 -0.13 -11.77 6.50
C VAL A 166 -1.15 -12.20 5.44
N ILE A 167 -0.73 -12.21 4.18
CA ILE A 167 -1.46 -12.84 3.07
C ILE A 167 -0.80 -14.19 2.85
N SER A 168 -1.52 -15.27 3.10
CA SER A 168 -0.97 -16.62 3.11
C SER A 168 -1.93 -17.64 2.53
N SER A 169 -1.38 -18.75 2.04
CA SER A 169 -2.06 -19.79 1.24
C SER A 169 -2.02 -19.52 -0.27
N GLY A 170 -2.07 -20.61 -1.05
CA GLY A 170 -2.22 -20.52 -2.51
C GLY A 170 -3.65 -20.21 -2.97
N GLU A 171 -4.58 -19.97 -2.03
CA GLU A 171 -5.95 -19.54 -2.30
C GLU A 171 -6.13 -18.03 -2.08
N ALA A 172 -5.13 -17.35 -1.47
CA ALA A 172 -5.15 -15.94 -1.16
C ALA A 172 -4.76 -15.05 -2.36
N ASP A 173 -5.42 -15.23 -3.49
CA ASP A 173 -5.13 -14.50 -4.72
C ASP A 173 -5.91 -13.18 -4.83
N GLY A 174 -5.33 -12.17 -5.49
CA GLY A 174 -6.09 -10.97 -5.89
C GLY A 174 -6.57 -10.08 -4.74
N ASN A 175 -5.96 -10.16 -3.56
CA ASN A 175 -6.29 -9.29 -2.44
C ASN A 175 -5.66 -7.91 -2.60
N THR A 176 -6.27 -6.90 -1.97
CA THR A 176 -5.78 -5.52 -1.98
C THR A 176 -5.66 -4.98 -0.56
N VAL A 177 -4.50 -4.39 -0.24
CA VAL A 177 -4.28 -3.57 0.95
C VAL A 177 -3.98 -2.15 0.51
N SER A 178 -4.82 -1.17 0.86
CA SER A 178 -4.66 0.21 0.37
C SER A 178 -5.02 1.27 1.41
N GLY A 179 -4.49 2.48 1.25
CA GLY A 179 -4.82 3.65 2.08
C GLY A 179 -4.65 3.44 3.58
N SER A 180 -3.83 2.47 3.99
CA SER A 180 -3.69 2.03 5.38
C SER A 180 -2.33 2.42 5.95
N TYR A 181 -2.28 2.62 7.27
CA TYR A 181 -1.09 2.99 8.02
C TYR A 181 -0.61 1.77 8.80
N ILE A 182 0.56 1.26 8.48
CA ILE A 182 1.03 -0.05 8.93
C ILE A 182 2.35 0.12 9.68
N GLY A 183 2.27 -0.06 10.99
CA GLY A 183 3.36 0.14 11.95
C GLY A 183 3.36 1.52 12.61
N THR A 184 2.86 2.56 11.95
CA THR A 184 2.65 3.88 12.56
C THR A 184 1.37 3.91 13.41
N ASP A 185 1.23 4.95 14.22
CA ASP A 185 -0.05 5.38 14.78
C ASP A 185 -0.89 6.11 13.73
N ALA A 186 -2.08 6.54 14.13
CA ALA A 186 -3.06 7.20 13.27
C ALA A 186 -2.62 8.58 12.73
N SER A 187 -1.55 9.18 13.25
CA SER A 187 -0.98 10.39 12.65
C SER A 187 -0.03 10.11 11.50
N GLY A 188 0.41 8.85 11.33
CA GLY A 188 1.42 8.46 10.36
C GLY A 188 2.84 8.92 10.69
N SER A 189 3.05 9.63 11.80
CA SER A 189 4.32 10.32 12.13
C SER A 189 5.11 9.71 13.31
N SER A 190 4.49 8.79 14.06
CA SER A 190 5.13 7.96 15.08
C SER A 190 4.40 6.62 15.15
N GLY A 191 4.76 5.72 16.07
CA GLY A 191 4.04 4.47 16.28
C GLY A 191 4.88 3.41 17.00
N PRO A 192 4.24 2.31 17.45
CA PRO A 192 4.94 1.20 18.09
C PRO A 192 5.65 0.27 17.09
N GLY A 193 5.35 0.37 15.79
CA GLY A 193 5.78 -0.61 14.79
C GLY A 193 5.04 -1.94 14.90
N ASN A 194 5.27 -2.85 13.95
CA ASN A 194 5.02 -4.28 14.13
C ASN A 194 6.34 -5.02 14.40
N GLY A 195 6.30 -6.16 15.08
CA GLY A 195 7.50 -6.87 15.53
C GLY A 195 8.37 -7.46 14.40
N ARG A 196 7.78 -7.70 13.23
CA ARG A 196 8.47 -8.09 11.99
C ARG A 196 8.11 -7.21 10.81
N ASN A 197 7.37 -7.72 9.83
CA ASN A 197 7.08 -7.00 8.61
C ASN A 197 5.83 -6.14 8.80
N GLY A 198 5.69 -5.06 8.03
CA GLY A 198 4.39 -4.42 7.92
C GLY A 198 3.39 -5.38 7.27
N ILE A 199 3.76 -5.88 6.09
CA ILE A 199 2.97 -6.85 5.31
C ILE A 199 3.87 -7.99 4.87
N LEU A 200 3.40 -9.23 5.06
CA LEU A 200 4.04 -10.44 4.54
C LEU A 200 3.10 -11.13 3.55
N ILE A 201 3.57 -11.38 2.33
CA ILE A 201 2.91 -12.23 1.34
C ILE A 201 3.75 -13.50 1.21
N ALA A 202 3.24 -14.64 1.65
CA ALA A 202 4.00 -15.88 1.60
C ALA A 202 3.16 -17.16 1.52
N GLY A 203 3.75 -18.18 0.90
CA GLY A 203 3.14 -19.51 0.84
C GLY A 203 2.24 -19.75 -0.37
N GLY A 204 2.51 -19.06 -1.49
CA GLY A 204 1.79 -19.22 -2.75
C GLY A 204 0.73 -18.18 -3.17
N PRO A 205 0.46 -17.06 -2.48
CA PRO A 205 -0.49 -16.05 -2.95
C PRO A 205 -0.05 -15.35 -4.26
N ASN A 206 -0.98 -15.13 -5.19
CA ASN A 206 -0.71 -14.48 -6.47
C ASN A 206 -1.57 -13.24 -6.72
N ASN A 207 -1.05 -12.33 -7.54
CA ASN A 207 -1.79 -11.16 -8.04
C ASN A 207 -2.36 -10.24 -6.93
N ASN A 208 -1.75 -10.22 -5.75
CA ASN A 208 -2.15 -9.30 -4.68
C ASN A 208 -1.58 -7.90 -4.93
N THR A 209 -2.30 -6.87 -4.50
CA THR A 209 -1.89 -5.46 -4.64
C THR A 209 -1.72 -4.80 -3.28
N ILE A 210 -0.53 -4.28 -3.03
CA ILE A 210 -0.21 -3.46 -1.87
C ILE A 210 -0.08 -2.01 -2.35
N GLY A 211 -1.08 -1.20 -2.02
CA GLY A 211 -1.19 0.22 -2.35
C GLY A 211 -2.05 0.47 -3.57
N GLY A 212 -1.73 1.55 -4.29
CA GLY A 212 -2.42 2.01 -5.49
C GLY A 212 -1.93 3.39 -5.91
N THR A 213 -2.21 3.79 -7.15
CA THR A 213 -1.63 5.02 -7.74
C THR A 213 -2.56 6.22 -7.69
N MET A 214 -3.83 6.03 -7.27
CA MET A 214 -4.73 7.15 -7.05
C MET A 214 -4.45 7.79 -5.67
N PRO A 215 -4.71 9.10 -5.51
CA PRO A 215 -4.60 9.75 -4.22
C PRO A 215 -5.41 9.02 -3.14
N GLY A 216 -4.76 8.68 -2.02
CA GLY A 216 -5.37 7.95 -0.91
C GLY A 216 -5.31 6.41 -1.00
N GLU A 217 -4.81 5.83 -2.10
CA GLU A 217 -4.64 4.37 -2.20
C GLU A 217 -3.29 3.87 -1.66
N GLY A 218 -2.27 4.74 -1.63
CA GLY A 218 -0.95 4.41 -1.09
C GLY A 218 -0.98 4.14 0.41
N ASN A 219 -0.31 3.08 0.86
CA ASN A 219 -0.14 2.82 2.28
C ASN A 219 1.06 3.58 2.85
N VAL A 220 1.03 3.87 4.15
CA VAL A 220 2.21 4.28 4.93
C VAL A 220 2.72 3.04 5.67
N ILE A 221 3.94 2.58 5.39
CA ILE A 221 4.49 1.31 5.90
C ILE A 221 5.86 1.57 6.53
N SER A 222 5.88 1.75 7.85
CA SER A 222 7.02 2.34 8.56
C SER A 222 7.16 1.79 9.97
N LEU A 223 8.34 1.95 10.57
CA LEU A 223 8.68 1.54 11.94
C LEU A 223 8.58 0.03 12.21
N ASN A 224 8.48 -0.81 11.18
CA ASN A 224 8.38 -2.26 11.38
C ASN A 224 9.76 -2.85 11.78
N GLY A 225 9.74 -3.88 12.62
CA GLY A 225 10.94 -4.52 13.20
C GLY A 225 11.78 -5.31 12.19
N TRP A 226 11.29 -5.48 10.97
CA TRP A 226 12.00 -6.10 9.84
C TRP A 226 11.78 -5.26 8.56
N SER A 227 11.17 -5.81 7.52
CA SER A 227 10.96 -5.11 6.25
C SER A 227 9.60 -4.41 6.24
N GLY A 228 9.44 -3.38 5.41
CA GLY A 228 8.10 -2.81 5.19
C GLY A 228 7.17 -3.86 4.58
N VAL A 229 7.55 -4.39 3.42
CA VAL A 229 6.84 -5.47 2.72
C VAL A 229 7.79 -6.63 2.42
N GLU A 230 7.35 -7.86 2.66
CA GLU A 230 8.05 -9.07 2.23
C GLU A 230 7.16 -9.91 1.31
N VAL A 231 7.70 -10.30 0.15
CA VAL A 231 7.09 -11.23 -0.81
C VAL A 231 7.99 -12.45 -0.92
N SER A 232 7.54 -13.61 -0.45
CA SER A 232 8.44 -14.74 -0.19
C SER A 232 7.81 -16.10 -0.47
N GLY A 233 8.56 -16.96 -1.14
CA GLY A 233 8.21 -18.36 -1.32
C GLY A 233 7.78 -18.69 -2.76
N SER A 234 8.10 -19.91 -3.17
CA SER A 234 7.74 -20.44 -4.49
C SER A 234 6.24 -20.34 -4.76
N GLY A 235 5.88 -19.84 -5.95
CA GLY A 235 4.50 -19.66 -6.37
C GLY A 235 3.82 -18.42 -5.75
N THR A 236 4.59 -17.54 -5.10
CA THR A 236 4.10 -16.25 -4.61
C THR A 236 4.40 -15.20 -5.68
N ASP A 237 3.63 -15.24 -6.76
CA ASP A 237 4.00 -14.61 -8.03
C ASP A 237 3.00 -13.54 -8.48
N GLY A 238 3.44 -12.62 -9.34
CA GLY A 238 2.54 -11.60 -9.91
C GLY A 238 2.02 -10.56 -8.91
N ASN A 239 2.56 -10.48 -7.69
CA ASN A 239 2.12 -9.50 -6.70
C ASN A 239 2.69 -8.11 -7.03
N VAL A 240 1.93 -7.06 -6.72
CA VAL A 240 2.27 -5.67 -7.03
C VAL A 240 2.35 -4.86 -5.74
N VAL A 241 3.46 -4.16 -5.55
CA VAL A 241 3.62 -3.15 -4.49
C VAL A 241 3.77 -1.80 -5.17
N CYS A 242 2.78 -0.92 -5.10
CA CYS A 242 2.76 0.34 -5.86
C CYS A 242 2.18 1.53 -5.06
N GLY A 243 2.68 2.74 -5.35
CA GLY A 243 2.13 3.97 -4.76
C GLY A 243 2.31 4.14 -3.24
N ASN A 244 3.12 3.32 -2.57
CA ASN A 244 3.25 3.36 -1.11
C ASN A 244 4.33 4.35 -0.62
N TYR A 245 4.18 4.80 0.62
CA TYR A 245 5.18 5.51 1.41
C TYR A 245 5.82 4.51 2.38
N ILE A 246 7.08 4.12 2.15
CA ILE A 246 7.74 3.03 2.86
C ILE A 246 8.98 3.54 3.59
N GLY A 247 8.99 3.42 4.92
CA GLY A 247 10.02 3.96 5.80
C GLY A 247 9.91 5.47 6.04
N THR A 248 8.76 6.05 5.70
CA THR A 248 8.48 7.48 5.86
C THR A 248 7.05 7.74 6.34
N ASP A 249 6.71 9.00 6.60
CA ASP A 249 5.35 9.43 6.93
C ASP A 249 4.49 9.66 5.67
N GLU A 250 3.21 9.99 5.83
CA GLU A 250 2.31 10.30 4.71
C GLU A 250 2.79 11.47 3.82
N SER A 251 3.63 12.36 4.36
CA SER A 251 4.20 13.48 3.62
C SER A 251 5.42 13.09 2.79
N GLY A 252 6.02 11.93 3.07
CA GLY A 252 7.23 11.46 2.42
C GLY A 252 8.50 12.19 2.85
N THR A 253 8.49 12.80 4.03
CA THR A 253 9.60 13.69 4.47
C THR A 253 10.23 13.30 5.79
N LEU A 254 9.50 12.61 6.67
CA LEU A 254 10.01 12.14 7.94
C LEU A 254 10.64 10.76 7.75
N ASP A 255 11.84 10.56 8.28
CA ASP A 255 12.48 9.25 8.32
C ASP A 255 11.87 8.43 9.46
N LEU A 256 11.14 7.38 9.08
CA LEU A 256 10.49 6.41 9.96
C LEU A 256 10.83 4.99 9.50
N GLY A 257 12.08 4.79 9.09
CA GLY A 257 12.58 3.56 8.50
C GLY A 257 12.07 2.27 9.11
N ASN A 258 11.82 1.28 8.26
CA ASN A 258 11.75 -0.10 8.73
C ASN A 258 13.16 -0.55 9.13
N SER A 259 13.26 -1.48 10.07
CA SER A 259 14.55 -1.87 10.67
C SER A 259 15.49 -2.60 9.69
N GLN A 260 14.94 -3.14 8.59
CA GLN A 260 15.71 -3.72 7.48
C GLN A 260 15.33 -3.06 6.16
N HIS A 261 14.77 -3.81 5.22
CA HIS A 261 14.53 -3.35 3.85
C HIS A 261 13.21 -2.60 3.73
N GLY A 262 13.09 -1.72 2.74
CA GLY A 262 11.77 -1.23 2.36
C GLY A 262 10.89 -2.37 1.85
N ILE A 263 11.37 -3.07 0.82
CA ILE A 263 10.71 -4.22 0.21
C ILE A 263 11.72 -5.36 0.04
N LEU A 264 11.35 -6.57 0.46
CA LEU A 264 12.11 -7.81 0.24
C LEU A 264 11.33 -8.76 -0.66
N VAL A 265 11.93 -9.21 -1.76
CA VAL A 265 11.42 -10.31 -2.59
C VAL A 265 12.39 -11.48 -2.49
N SER A 266 11.92 -12.67 -2.12
CA SER A 266 12.84 -13.79 -1.85
C SER A 266 12.25 -15.18 -2.06
N ALA A 267 13.11 -16.19 -1.82
CA ALA A 267 12.73 -17.59 -1.72
C ALA A 267 11.90 -18.10 -2.92
N PHE A 268 12.39 -17.88 -4.14
CA PHE A 268 11.80 -18.37 -5.40
C PHE A 268 10.53 -17.63 -5.86
N ALA A 269 10.17 -16.51 -5.23
CA ALA A 269 9.10 -15.63 -5.70
C ALA A 269 9.48 -14.98 -7.05
N GLN A 270 8.55 -14.99 -8.00
CA GLN A 270 8.78 -14.58 -9.39
C GLN A 270 7.68 -13.65 -9.91
N GLU A 271 7.96 -12.94 -10.99
CA GLU A 271 6.97 -12.10 -11.70
C GLU A 271 6.32 -11.01 -10.83
N ASN A 272 6.91 -10.68 -9.67
CA ASN A 272 6.40 -9.63 -8.80
C ASN A 272 6.87 -8.26 -9.29
N ARG A 273 6.07 -7.23 -9.03
CA ARG A 273 6.33 -5.86 -9.47
C ARG A 273 6.40 -4.91 -8.28
N THR A 274 7.53 -4.23 -8.15
CA THR A 274 7.70 -3.08 -7.27
C THR A 274 7.58 -1.80 -8.09
N GLY A 275 6.46 -1.11 -7.95
CA GLY A 275 6.12 0.15 -8.61
C GLY A 275 5.01 0.02 -9.66
N PRO A 276 4.57 1.13 -10.25
CA PRO A 276 5.16 2.45 -10.13
C PRO A 276 4.82 3.16 -8.80
N GLY A 277 5.55 4.23 -8.51
CA GLY A 277 5.11 5.27 -7.58
C GLY A 277 5.34 4.99 -6.10
N ASN A 278 6.13 3.98 -5.70
CA ASN A 278 6.53 3.90 -4.30
C ASN A 278 7.57 4.97 -3.99
N LEU A 279 7.44 5.59 -2.82
CA LEU A 279 8.49 6.35 -2.15
C LEU A 279 9.10 5.48 -1.06
N ILE A 280 10.36 5.07 -1.26
CA ILE A 280 11.09 4.16 -0.38
C ILE A 280 12.28 4.91 0.21
N PHE A 281 12.14 5.30 1.48
CA PHE A 281 13.02 6.24 2.16
C PHE A 281 13.34 5.77 3.59
N GLY A 282 14.57 6.01 4.05
CA GLY A 282 14.95 5.88 5.46
C GLY A 282 15.07 4.46 6.00
N ASN A 283 14.97 3.40 5.18
CA ASN A 283 15.02 2.03 5.68
C ASN A 283 16.44 1.64 6.14
N GLY A 284 16.55 0.83 7.19
CA GLY A 284 17.82 0.46 7.85
C GLY A 284 18.74 -0.49 7.07
N ALA A 285 18.35 -0.87 5.85
CA ALA A 285 19.14 -1.65 4.91
C ALA A 285 18.83 -1.19 3.47
N ASP A 286 18.66 -2.13 2.53
CA ASP A 286 18.35 -1.82 1.12
C ASP A 286 16.94 -1.23 0.94
N GLY A 287 16.76 -0.35 -0.03
CA GLY A 287 15.41 0.12 -0.42
C GLY A 287 14.56 -1.05 -0.92
N VAL A 288 15.04 -1.74 -1.96
CA VAL A 288 14.46 -2.97 -2.48
C VAL A 288 15.53 -4.06 -2.53
N ARG A 289 15.26 -5.20 -1.92
CA ARG A 289 16.14 -6.37 -1.96
C ARG A 289 15.47 -7.52 -2.70
N ILE A 290 16.20 -8.13 -3.62
CA ILE A 290 15.79 -9.37 -4.28
C ILE A 290 16.81 -10.44 -3.92
N ASP A 291 16.39 -11.45 -3.16
CA ASP A 291 17.30 -12.42 -2.53
C ASP A 291 17.00 -13.86 -2.99
N GLY A 292 18.05 -14.55 -3.42
CA GLY A 292 18.04 -15.99 -3.63
C GLY A 292 18.07 -16.42 -5.09
N TYR A 293 18.74 -17.55 -5.33
CA TYR A 293 18.74 -18.23 -6.62
C TYR A 293 17.30 -18.55 -7.06
N LEU A 294 16.97 -18.27 -8.33
CA LEU A 294 15.64 -18.43 -8.93
C LEU A 294 14.53 -17.52 -8.36
N THR A 295 14.87 -16.52 -7.55
CA THR A 295 14.01 -15.36 -7.32
C THR A 295 14.18 -14.41 -8.52
N ILE A 296 13.56 -14.75 -9.64
CA ILE A 296 13.77 -14.14 -10.96
C ILE A 296 12.49 -13.47 -11.50
N SER A 297 12.63 -12.72 -12.59
CA SER A 297 11.51 -12.04 -13.28
C SER A 297 10.81 -11.00 -12.40
N ASN A 298 11.47 -10.48 -11.38
CA ASN A 298 10.89 -9.46 -10.49
C ASN A 298 11.26 -8.06 -10.98
N THR A 299 10.24 -7.27 -11.31
CA THR A 299 10.41 -5.94 -11.91
C THR A 299 10.42 -4.86 -10.84
N VAL A 300 11.40 -3.95 -10.89
CA VAL A 300 11.43 -2.71 -10.08
C VAL A 300 11.37 -1.53 -11.04
N THR A 301 10.34 -0.70 -10.95
CA THR A 301 10.07 0.31 -11.99
C THR A 301 9.45 1.57 -11.40
N GLU A 302 9.91 2.73 -11.86
CA GLU A 302 9.29 4.03 -11.55
C GLU A 302 9.09 4.31 -10.04
N ASN A 303 10.05 3.92 -9.21
CA ASN A 303 10.05 4.23 -7.78
C ASN A 303 10.94 5.44 -7.46
N SER A 304 10.66 6.09 -6.34
CA SER A 304 11.56 7.05 -5.69
C SER A 304 12.27 6.33 -4.54
N ILE A 305 13.52 5.93 -4.74
CA ILE A 305 14.30 5.16 -3.78
C ILE A 305 15.55 5.96 -3.40
N TYR A 306 15.64 6.43 -2.16
CA TYR A 306 16.78 7.20 -1.69
C TYR A 306 16.89 7.18 -0.16
N GLY A 307 18.05 7.50 0.39
CA GLY A 307 18.22 7.69 1.83
C GLY A 307 18.00 6.43 2.66
N ASN A 308 18.04 5.24 2.03
CA ASN A 308 18.15 3.97 2.74
C ASN A 308 19.61 3.74 3.12
N ASP A 309 19.86 3.03 4.21
CA ASP A 309 21.21 2.89 4.79
C ASP A 309 22.19 2.17 3.85
N TRP A 310 21.70 1.27 2.99
CA TRP A 310 22.50 0.47 2.05
C TRP A 310 22.16 0.83 0.57
N GLU A 311 22.02 -0.16 -0.31
CA GLU A 311 21.79 0.09 -1.74
C GLU A 311 20.32 0.45 -2.02
N GLY A 312 20.06 1.15 -3.13
CA GLY A 312 18.68 1.44 -3.54
C GLY A 312 17.95 0.17 -3.96
N ILE A 313 18.61 -0.63 -4.80
CA ILE A 313 18.17 -1.95 -5.23
C ILE A 313 19.37 -2.88 -5.09
N GLU A 314 19.23 -3.99 -4.37
CA GLU A 314 20.29 -5.00 -4.24
C GLU A 314 19.81 -6.39 -4.70
N LEU A 315 20.61 -7.04 -5.55
CA LEU A 315 20.40 -8.40 -6.02
C LEU A 315 21.35 -9.35 -5.28
N VAL A 316 20.80 -10.17 -4.38
CA VAL A 316 21.60 -11.05 -3.52
C VAL A 316 21.56 -12.50 -3.94
N ALA A 317 22.75 -13.11 -3.86
CA ALA A 317 23.07 -14.47 -4.30
C ALA A 317 23.07 -14.60 -5.82
N ALA A 318 24.06 -15.32 -6.35
CA ALA A 318 24.21 -15.54 -7.78
C ALA A 318 22.92 -16.16 -8.36
N GLY A 319 22.18 -15.37 -9.13
CA GLY A 319 20.96 -15.75 -9.83
C GLY A 319 19.71 -14.96 -9.42
N ALA A 320 19.75 -14.10 -8.40
CA ALA A 320 18.64 -13.18 -8.13
C ALA A 320 18.44 -12.26 -9.34
N ASN A 321 17.21 -12.19 -9.85
CA ASN A 321 16.91 -11.53 -11.12
C ASN A 321 17.88 -11.90 -12.26
N ASN A 322 18.33 -13.15 -12.27
CA ASN A 322 19.25 -13.70 -13.27
C ASN A 322 20.57 -12.91 -13.40
N ASP A 323 21.00 -12.27 -12.32
CA ASP A 323 22.20 -11.41 -12.26
C ASP A 323 22.24 -10.39 -13.41
N ILE A 324 21.09 -9.84 -13.79
CA ILE A 324 21.04 -8.85 -14.88
C ILE A 324 21.95 -7.67 -14.57
N ALA A 325 22.83 -7.33 -15.53
CA ALA A 325 23.80 -6.27 -15.35
C ALA A 325 23.14 -4.89 -15.34
N ALA A 326 23.57 -4.03 -14.40
CA ALA A 326 23.21 -2.61 -14.40
C ALA A 326 23.73 -1.90 -15.66
N PRO A 327 23.01 -0.87 -16.16
CA PRO A 327 23.52 -0.01 -17.23
C PRO A 327 24.87 0.64 -16.89
N SER A 328 25.67 0.96 -17.90
CA SER A 328 26.70 2.00 -17.82
C SER A 328 26.12 3.33 -18.28
N ILE A 329 26.58 4.42 -17.68
CA ILE A 329 26.31 5.79 -18.15
C ILE A 329 27.63 6.37 -18.64
N ASP A 330 27.72 6.61 -19.95
CA ASP A 330 28.94 7.10 -20.60
C ASP A 330 28.89 8.63 -20.80
N LEU A 331 27.68 9.19 -20.88
CA LEU A 331 27.42 10.62 -21.02
C LEU A 331 26.18 10.99 -20.20
N ALA A 332 26.30 12.02 -19.35
CA ALA A 332 25.19 12.60 -18.62
C ALA A 332 25.24 14.13 -18.75
N THR A 333 24.30 14.70 -19.48
CA THR A 333 24.14 16.16 -19.67
C THR A 333 22.67 16.54 -19.49
N CYS A 334 22.38 17.84 -19.29
CA CYS A 334 21.00 18.31 -19.19
C CYS A 334 20.14 18.10 -20.45
N VAL A 335 20.73 17.70 -21.58
CA VAL A 335 19.98 17.50 -22.82
C VAL A 335 20.06 16.08 -23.38
N SER A 336 21.00 15.29 -22.89
CA SER A 336 21.28 13.95 -23.39
C SER A 336 21.93 13.11 -22.30
N ILE A 337 21.41 11.90 -22.09
CA ILE A 337 22.00 10.89 -21.23
C ILE A 337 22.09 9.60 -22.05
N SER A 338 23.23 8.92 -22.04
CA SER A 338 23.44 7.72 -22.85
C SER A 338 24.51 6.80 -22.26
N GLY A 339 24.48 5.53 -22.67
CA GLY A 339 25.51 4.55 -22.33
C GLY A 339 25.19 3.18 -22.90
N THR A 340 25.58 2.13 -22.18
CA THR A 340 25.30 0.75 -22.56
C THR A 340 24.47 0.02 -21.51
N ALA A 341 23.73 -1.01 -21.91
CA ALA A 341 22.91 -1.86 -21.04
C ALA A 341 22.76 -3.25 -21.69
N PRO A 342 22.21 -4.27 -21.00
CA PRO A 342 21.83 -5.52 -21.64
C PRO A 342 21.01 -5.28 -22.91
N ALA A 343 21.33 -5.97 -24.00
CA ALA A 343 20.71 -5.72 -25.30
C ALA A 343 19.18 -5.89 -25.25
N ASN A 344 18.46 -4.95 -25.86
CA ASN A 344 16.99 -4.90 -25.85
C ASN A 344 16.33 -4.75 -24.46
N SER A 345 17.08 -4.41 -23.42
CA SER A 345 16.50 -4.07 -22.12
C SER A 345 15.84 -2.69 -22.15
N THR A 346 14.84 -2.50 -21.29
CA THR A 346 14.33 -1.17 -20.93
C THR A 346 15.30 -0.53 -19.96
N VAL A 347 15.69 0.72 -20.20
CA VAL A 347 16.54 1.51 -19.30
C VAL A 347 15.70 2.63 -18.69
N GLU A 348 15.60 2.67 -17.36
CA GLU A 348 15.00 3.78 -16.61
C GLU A 348 16.10 4.64 -16.00
N VAL A 349 15.99 5.96 -16.13
CA VAL A 349 17.02 6.93 -15.74
C VAL A 349 16.49 7.79 -14.60
N PHE A 350 17.33 8.01 -13.59
CA PHE A 350 16.99 8.72 -12.36
C PHE A 350 18.06 9.77 -12.01
N THR A 351 17.69 10.78 -11.23
CA THR A 351 18.64 11.55 -10.40
C THR A 351 18.49 11.16 -8.94
N GLY A 352 19.59 11.10 -8.21
CA GLY A 352 19.58 10.76 -6.79
C GLY A 352 20.97 10.79 -6.15
N PRO A 353 21.03 10.63 -4.82
CA PRO A 353 22.29 10.39 -4.12
C PRO A 353 22.80 8.96 -4.41
N ASP A 354 24.13 8.81 -4.51
CA ASP A 354 24.84 7.53 -4.61
C ASP A 354 24.24 6.55 -5.64
N ASN A 355 24.31 5.24 -5.41
CA ASN A 355 23.71 4.18 -6.24
C ASN A 355 22.20 4.02 -5.92
N GLN A 356 21.47 5.13 -5.78
CA GLN A 356 20.02 5.13 -5.56
C GLN A 356 19.32 6.02 -6.62
N GLY A 357 17.98 5.99 -6.66
CA GLY A 357 17.19 6.67 -7.69
C GLY A 357 16.05 7.48 -7.08
N LYS A 358 16.31 8.73 -6.72
CA LYS A 358 15.33 9.60 -6.06
C LYS A 358 14.23 10.08 -7.00
N THR A 359 14.61 10.61 -8.15
CA THR A 359 13.66 11.25 -9.09
C THR A 359 13.76 10.58 -10.44
N TYR A 360 12.66 9.98 -10.88
CA TYR A 360 12.55 9.42 -12.23
C TYR A 360 12.63 10.52 -13.29
N LEU A 361 13.44 10.31 -14.33
CA LEU A 361 13.68 11.28 -15.40
C LEU A 361 13.11 10.82 -16.74
N ALA A 362 13.40 9.59 -17.14
CA ALA A 362 13.05 9.08 -18.46
C ALA A 362 13.17 7.55 -18.56
N THR A 363 12.59 6.98 -19.61
CA THR A 363 12.80 5.60 -20.04
C THR A 363 13.14 5.52 -21.52
N CYS A 364 13.91 4.51 -21.91
CA CYS A 364 14.14 4.13 -23.30
C CYS A 364 14.45 2.63 -23.42
N SER A 365 14.62 2.13 -24.64
CA SER A 365 15.11 0.76 -24.88
C SER A 365 16.54 0.80 -25.40
N ALA A 366 17.39 -0.07 -24.87
CA ALA A 366 18.68 -0.36 -25.46
C ALA A 366 18.51 -1.09 -26.80
N ASP A 367 19.35 -0.78 -27.78
CA ASP A 367 19.33 -1.48 -29.07
C ASP A 367 19.88 -2.91 -28.95
N GLY A 368 19.89 -3.65 -30.07
CA GLY A 368 20.41 -5.02 -30.12
C GLY A 368 21.92 -5.13 -29.85
N ALA A 369 22.65 -4.02 -29.84
CA ALA A 369 24.06 -3.94 -29.43
C ALA A 369 24.23 -3.43 -28.00
N GLY A 370 23.14 -3.09 -27.30
CA GLY A 370 23.13 -2.59 -25.93
C GLY A 370 23.28 -1.08 -25.81
N ASN A 371 23.33 -0.31 -26.90
CA ASN A 371 23.44 1.15 -26.82
C ASN A 371 22.07 1.75 -26.50
N TRP A 372 22.03 2.73 -25.60
CA TRP A 372 20.82 3.45 -25.27
C TRP A 372 21.09 4.95 -25.13
N SER A 373 20.07 5.76 -25.38
CA SER A 373 20.15 7.21 -25.19
C SER A 373 18.76 7.82 -24.98
N VAL A 374 18.68 8.76 -24.05
CA VAL A 374 17.51 9.65 -23.88
C VAL A 374 17.93 11.09 -24.18
N THR A 375 17.04 11.83 -24.83
CA THR A 375 17.18 13.27 -25.06
C THR A 375 16.01 13.99 -24.44
N GLY A 376 16.26 15.16 -23.87
CA GLY A 376 15.25 15.89 -23.11
C GLY A 376 15.77 17.20 -22.56
N LEU A 377 15.07 17.75 -21.58
CA LEU A 377 15.62 18.80 -20.71
C LEU A 377 15.56 18.26 -19.29
N PHE A 378 16.71 17.87 -18.76
CA PHE A 378 16.83 17.21 -17.47
C PHE A 378 17.27 18.22 -16.40
N ALA A 379 16.56 18.24 -15.29
CA ALA A 379 16.99 18.92 -14.08
C ALA A 379 17.97 18.00 -13.35
N LEU A 380 19.27 18.17 -13.64
CA LEU A 380 20.34 17.40 -13.02
C LEU A 380 20.94 18.22 -11.87
N ASP A 381 20.65 17.81 -10.65
CA ASP A 381 21.03 18.48 -9.41
C ASP A 381 22.03 17.66 -8.56
N THR A 382 22.07 16.33 -8.75
CA THR A 382 22.97 15.39 -8.06
C THR A 382 23.63 14.42 -9.05
N TYR A 383 23.68 13.12 -8.72
CA TYR A 383 24.15 12.09 -9.63
C TYR A 383 23.03 11.58 -10.53
N VAL A 384 23.42 10.99 -11.66
CA VAL A 384 22.53 10.23 -12.54
C VAL A 384 22.78 8.74 -12.33
N THR A 385 21.71 7.99 -12.12
CA THR A 385 21.72 6.53 -12.05
C THR A 385 20.70 5.96 -13.03
N ALA A 386 20.82 4.69 -13.36
CA ALA A 386 19.89 4.00 -14.23
C ALA A 386 19.74 2.54 -13.85
N THR A 387 18.58 1.96 -14.13
CA THR A 387 18.33 0.51 -14.05
C THR A 387 18.11 -0.05 -15.45
N ALA A 388 18.28 -1.37 -15.61
CA ALA A 388 17.92 -2.11 -16.80
C ALA A 388 16.90 -3.20 -16.43
N THR A 389 15.87 -3.35 -17.25
CA THR A 389 14.89 -4.43 -17.13
C THR A 389 14.87 -5.25 -18.42
N ASP A 390 15.14 -6.56 -18.33
CA ASP A 390 15.09 -7.44 -19.50
C ASP A 390 13.65 -7.82 -19.88
N ALA A 391 13.50 -8.55 -21.00
CA ALA A 391 12.20 -8.98 -21.49
C ALA A 391 11.49 -10.02 -20.60
N ALA A 392 12.21 -10.65 -19.67
CA ALA A 392 11.62 -11.56 -18.68
C ALA A 392 11.19 -10.82 -17.40
N GLY A 393 11.45 -9.52 -17.29
CA GLY A 393 11.07 -8.71 -16.13
C GLY A 393 12.13 -8.65 -15.03
N ASN A 394 13.34 -9.19 -15.26
CA ASN A 394 14.45 -9.03 -14.31
C ASN A 394 14.93 -7.59 -14.33
N THR A 395 14.90 -6.90 -13.19
CA THR A 395 15.49 -5.56 -13.05
C THR A 395 16.83 -5.63 -12.32
N SER A 396 17.80 -4.87 -12.81
CA SER A 396 19.13 -4.72 -12.20
C SER A 396 19.14 -3.76 -11.01
N GLU A 397 20.24 -3.82 -10.25
CA GLU A 397 20.62 -2.74 -9.33
C GLU A 397 20.78 -1.41 -10.09
N PHE A 398 20.81 -0.31 -9.34
CA PHE A 398 21.17 0.98 -9.94
C PHE A 398 22.60 0.93 -10.47
N SER A 399 22.83 1.55 -11.63
CA SER A 399 24.15 1.77 -12.19
C SER A 399 25.04 2.53 -11.21
N ILE A 400 26.36 2.37 -11.36
CA ILE A 400 27.32 3.29 -10.73
C ILE A 400 26.92 4.74 -11.06
N ALA A 401 26.79 5.54 -10.01
CA ALA A 401 26.42 6.94 -10.09
C ALA A 401 27.34 7.74 -11.04
N ALA A 402 26.75 8.38 -12.05
CA ALA A 402 27.46 9.26 -12.96
C ALA A 402 27.34 10.72 -12.51
N ILE A 403 28.46 11.45 -12.53
CA ILE A 403 28.47 12.89 -12.31
C ILE A 403 28.05 13.58 -13.62
N PRO A 404 26.95 14.35 -13.63
CA PRO A 404 26.54 15.04 -14.84
C PRO A 404 27.49 16.18 -15.18
N ASP A 405 27.70 16.40 -16.48
CA ASP A 405 28.39 17.57 -16.97
C ASP A 405 27.66 18.85 -16.51
N ALA A 406 28.43 19.87 -16.15
CA ALA A 406 27.88 21.13 -15.67
C ALA A 406 26.83 21.66 -16.64
N CYS A 407 25.58 21.72 -16.17
CA CYS A 407 24.48 22.31 -16.90
C CYS A 407 24.80 23.80 -17.08
N ARG A 408 25.32 24.18 -18.26
CA ARG A 408 25.53 25.61 -18.56
C ARG A 408 24.16 26.25 -18.53
N ASN A 409 23.92 27.08 -17.50
CA ASN A 409 22.77 27.96 -17.44
C ASN A 409 22.72 28.74 -18.75
N VAL A 410 21.84 28.33 -19.67
CA VAL A 410 21.42 29.20 -20.77
C VAL A 410 20.52 30.24 -20.12
N PHE A 411 21.15 31.23 -19.49
CA PHE A 411 20.51 32.50 -19.22
C PHE A 411 20.11 33.03 -20.60
N VAL A 412 18.86 32.82 -20.98
CA VAL A 412 18.25 33.60 -22.05
C VAL A 412 18.20 35.01 -21.50
N PRO A 413 19.01 35.98 -21.99
CA PRO A 413 18.87 37.34 -21.51
C PRO A 413 17.46 37.78 -21.87
N LEU A 414 16.68 38.15 -20.85
CA LEU A 414 15.36 38.73 -21.03
C LEU A 414 15.56 40.05 -21.81
N VAL A 415 15.42 40.01 -23.14
CA VAL A 415 15.39 41.23 -23.96
C VAL A 415 14.03 41.87 -23.72
N THR A 416 13.92 42.64 -22.65
CA THR A 416 12.81 43.58 -22.50
C THR A 416 12.98 44.66 -23.57
N LYS A 417 12.14 44.59 -24.61
CA LYS A 417 12.01 45.67 -25.58
C LYS A 417 11.38 46.85 -24.84
N ASN A 418 12.21 47.74 -24.31
CA ASN A 418 11.75 49.02 -23.79
C ASN A 418 11.16 49.81 -24.96
N TYR A 419 9.83 49.79 -25.09
CA TYR A 419 9.14 50.81 -25.87
C TYR A 419 9.26 52.11 -25.08
N SER A 420 10.18 52.98 -25.48
CA SER A 420 10.12 54.38 -25.09
C SER A 420 8.86 54.97 -25.73
N ALA A 421 7.88 55.35 -24.91
CA ALA A 421 6.81 56.22 -25.36
C ALA A 421 7.45 57.54 -25.81
N ASP A 422 7.33 57.85 -27.11
CA ASP A 422 7.65 59.16 -27.67
C ASP A 422 6.56 60.16 -27.20
N PRO A 423 6.87 61.14 -26.33
CA PRO A 423 5.90 62.14 -25.93
C PRO A 423 6.03 63.32 -26.90
N GLY A 424 5.41 63.22 -28.08
CA GLY A 424 5.55 64.31 -29.03
C GLY A 424 4.78 64.18 -30.33
N LYS A 425 3.44 64.16 -30.28
CA LYS A 425 2.57 64.73 -31.34
C LYS A 425 1.27 65.27 -30.74
N ASP A 426 1.29 66.54 -30.39
CA ASP A 426 0.18 67.46 -30.66
C ASP A 426 0.30 67.96 -32.12
#